data_AF-A0A7W1L9Y4-F1
#
_entry.id   AF-A0A7W1L9Y4-F1
#
_cell.length_a   1.000
_cell.length_b   1.000
_cell.length_c   1.000
_cell.angle_alpha   90.00
_cell.angle_beta   90.00
_cell.angle_gamma   90.00
#
_symmetry.space_group_name_H-M   'P 1'
#
loop_
_entity.id
_entity.type
_entity.pdbx_description
1 polymer ?
#
loop_
_entity_poly.entity_id
_entity_poly.type
_entity_poly.pdbx_seq_one_letter_code
_entity_poly.pdbx_strand_id
1 'polypeptide(L)'
;HLRPTAHDTDDYTAIECTNGKRFSLTPTCAANVLGIIPKTAFAFGNAESARKAFEPLAAKLGVSTEDAARKVLEISCSKVQKQIEELITEYNLDRGLVELVGGGGGAASLVPFTGKLMNLPARLARKAEVISTIGVALAMVRDVIERNIVDPSPEQILQVRREASESVIKIGALPETVEVNIEVDTRRNLVRATAFGTTELKQGARAAATDLQGCRQAAARSMKTDESNVELKSETSALYVFTAEILTKTFFGLFDSSKQLARVVDKTGVVRLQRSHAEVYPTTVGNIARELEFMITKLTDFGDAGRDLPDIHILVGARIVNLSGLAEMEQAIALAKTELENLSADESVVIVAAPKNV
;
A
#
# COMPACT_ATOMS: atom_id res chain seq x y z
N HIS A 1 13.53 15.90 37.63
CA HIS A 1 12.99 14.60 37.22
C HIS A 1 11.69 14.38 37.94
N LEU A 2 10.77 13.62 37.36
CA LEU A 2 9.54 13.23 38.02
C LEU A 2 9.26 11.75 37.78
N ARG A 3 8.40 11.21 38.63
CA ARG A 3 7.85 9.87 38.53
C ARG A 3 6.33 10.00 38.41
N PRO A 4 5.76 9.97 37.18
CA PRO A 4 4.33 10.22 36.96
C PRO A 4 3.41 9.28 37.74
N THR A 5 3.75 7.99 37.79
CA THR A 5 3.09 6.98 38.61
C THR A 5 4.11 6.18 39.44
N ALA A 6 3.66 5.47 40.46
CA ALA A 6 4.53 4.60 41.26
C ALA A 6 5.16 3.45 40.46
N HIS A 7 4.75 3.20 39.20
CA HIS A 7 5.37 2.19 38.34
C HIS A 7 6.38 2.78 37.35
N ASP A 8 6.42 4.11 37.22
CA ASP A 8 7.35 4.80 36.33
C ASP A 8 8.75 4.92 36.94
N THR A 9 9.75 5.01 36.07
CA THR A 9 11.12 5.40 36.39
C THR A 9 11.21 6.90 36.74
N ASP A 10 12.24 7.30 37.49
CA ASP A 10 12.48 8.71 37.86
C ASP A 10 13.37 9.43 36.83
N ASP A 11 13.05 9.26 35.55
CA ASP A 11 13.79 9.84 34.42
C ASP A 11 12.92 10.76 33.55
N TYR A 12 11.64 10.96 33.91
CA TYR A 12 10.77 11.87 33.19
C TYR A 12 11.14 13.34 33.47
N THR A 13 10.85 14.20 32.50
CA THR A 13 11.10 15.64 32.58
C THR A 13 9.79 16.41 32.49
N ALA A 14 9.62 17.41 33.35
CA ALA A 14 8.56 18.40 33.28
C ALA A 14 9.14 19.79 33.48
N ILE A 15 8.41 20.78 32.99
CA ILE A 15 8.61 22.18 33.35
C ILE A 15 7.71 22.52 34.54
N GLU A 16 8.19 23.42 35.40
CA GLU A 16 7.43 23.95 36.52
C GLU A 16 7.19 25.45 36.30
N CYS A 17 5.94 25.87 36.35
CA CYS A 17 5.55 27.27 36.25
C CYS A 17 5.70 27.95 37.62
N THR A 18 5.77 29.29 37.63
CA THR A 18 5.88 30.09 38.86
C THR A 18 4.72 29.90 39.85
N ASN A 19 3.57 29.40 39.37
CA ASN A 19 2.42 29.04 40.20
C ASN A 19 2.46 27.59 40.73
N GLY A 20 3.59 26.90 40.59
CA GLY A 20 3.80 25.51 41.05
C GLY A 20 3.17 24.43 40.15
N LYS A 21 2.45 24.80 39.07
CA LYS A 21 1.91 23.82 38.12
C LYS A 21 3.04 23.22 37.29
N ARG A 22 2.94 21.92 37.03
CA ARG A 22 3.90 21.18 36.20
C ARG A 22 3.28 20.71 34.90
N PHE A 23 4.05 20.79 33.81
CA PHE A 23 3.63 20.34 32.49
C PHE A 23 4.71 19.45 31.86
N SER A 24 4.27 18.38 31.20
CA SER A 24 5.17 17.52 30.42
C SER A 24 5.37 18.10 29.03
N LEU A 25 6.60 18.03 28.54
CA LEU A 25 6.92 18.34 27.15
C LEU A 25 6.64 17.10 26.30
N THR A 26 5.85 17.26 25.24
CA THR A 26 5.44 16.14 24.38
C THR A 26 6.03 16.28 22.97
N PRO A 27 6.07 15.18 22.19
CA PRO A 27 6.42 15.26 20.77
C PRO A 27 5.51 16.23 19.98
N THR A 28 4.24 16.37 20.36
CA THR A 28 3.33 17.35 19.76
C THR A 28 3.74 18.79 20.06
N CYS A 29 4.22 19.07 21.27
CA CYS A 29 4.78 20.38 21.60
C CYS A 29 6.04 20.66 20.75
N ALA A 30 6.95 19.69 20.63
CA ALA A 30 8.15 19.82 19.80
C ALA A 30 7.81 20.06 18.31
N ALA A 31 6.83 19.34 17.77
CA ALA A 31 6.39 19.52 16.39
C ALA A 31 5.74 20.91 16.16
N ASN A 32 5.05 21.48 17.15
CA ASN A 32 4.55 22.85 17.11
C ASN A 32 5.69 23.89 17.18
N VAL A 33 6.73 23.67 17.99
CA VAL A 33 7.94 24.54 18.03
C VAL A 33 8.56 24.67 16.64
N LEU A 34 8.67 23.53 15.94
CA LEU A 34 9.28 23.45 14.60
C LEU A 34 8.33 23.81 13.45
N GLY A 35 7.06 24.15 13.74
CA GLY A 35 6.08 24.52 12.72
C GLY A 35 5.75 23.39 11.74
N ILE A 36 5.86 22.12 12.15
CA ILE A 36 5.63 20.95 11.29
C ILE A 36 4.14 20.69 11.07
N ILE A 37 3.32 20.98 12.09
CA ILE A 37 1.91 20.58 12.12
C ILE A 37 1.07 21.51 11.23
N PRO A 38 0.29 20.98 10.26
CA PRO A 38 -0.63 21.79 9.46
C PRO A 38 -1.67 22.49 10.33
N LYS A 39 -2.03 23.74 10.00
CA LYS A 39 -3.04 24.54 10.75
C LYS A 39 -4.41 23.86 10.87
N THR A 40 -4.75 22.99 9.93
CA THR A 40 -6.02 22.26 9.88
C THR A 40 -6.01 20.98 10.71
N ALA A 41 -4.85 20.56 11.21
CA ALA A 41 -4.74 19.32 11.97
C ALA A 41 -5.16 19.52 13.43
N PHE A 42 -5.80 18.52 14.03
CA PHE A 42 -6.20 18.53 15.44
C PHE A 42 -5.03 18.80 16.41
N ALA A 43 -3.82 18.36 16.06
CA ALA A 43 -2.61 18.57 16.88
C ALA A 43 -2.04 20.00 16.80
N PHE A 44 -2.60 20.88 15.96
CA PHE A 44 -2.11 22.25 15.80
C PHE A 44 -2.38 23.04 17.09
N GLY A 45 -1.30 23.45 17.74
CA GLY A 45 -1.32 24.14 19.01
C GLY A 45 -0.72 25.53 18.92
N ASN A 46 -0.54 26.17 20.08
CA ASN A 46 0.11 27.46 20.17
C ASN A 46 1.65 27.27 20.16
N ALA A 47 2.29 27.62 19.04
CA ALA A 47 3.73 27.49 18.86
C ALA A 47 4.55 28.36 19.84
N GLU A 48 4.07 29.55 20.19
CA GLU A 48 4.74 30.44 21.16
C GLU A 48 4.75 29.85 22.56
N SER A 49 3.61 29.30 23.00
CA SER A 49 3.52 28.59 24.28
C SER A 49 4.44 27.37 24.29
N ALA A 50 4.51 26.63 23.19
CA ALA A 50 5.42 25.49 23.07
C ALA A 50 6.90 25.92 23.11
N ARG A 51 7.27 27.03 22.46
CA ARG A 51 8.63 27.58 22.49
C ARG A 51 9.05 27.96 23.90
N LYS A 52 8.21 28.75 24.60
CA LYS A 52 8.43 29.12 26.00
C LYS A 52 8.56 27.89 26.91
N ALA A 53 7.77 26.85 26.64
CA ALA A 53 7.85 25.60 27.40
C ALA A 53 9.15 24.83 27.14
N PHE A 54 9.74 24.94 25.95
CA PHE A 54 11.00 24.26 25.61
C PHE A 54 12.26 25.03 26.03
N GLU A 55 12.20 26.35 26.24
CA GLU A 55 13.34 27.19 26.65
C GLU A 55 14.11 26.63 27.87
N PRO A 56 13.46 26.22 28.98
CA PRO A 56 14.20 25.68 30.13
C PRO A 56 14.91 24.36 29.83
N LEU A 57 14.30 23.52 29.00
CA LEU A 57 14.92 22.27 28.55
C LEU A 57 16.13 22.56 27.67
N ALA A 58 15.99 23.49 26.73
CA ALA A 58 17.06 23.90 25.82
C ALA A 58 18.25 24.50 26.59
N ALA A 59 17.98 25.40 27.54
CA ALA A 59 18.99 25.98 28.43
C ALA A 59 19.73 24.90 29.23
N LYS A 60 19.00 23.92 29.78
CA LYS A 60 19.60 22.80 30.52
C LYS A 60 20.47 21.89 29.65
N LEU A 61 20.13 21.77 28.37
CA LEU A 61 20.88 20.97 27.39
C LEU A 61 21.99 21.76 26.67
N GLY A 62 22.09 23.08 26.88
CA GLY A 62 23.06 23.94 26.20
C GLY A 62 22.84 24.06 24.68
N VAL A 63 21.59 23.98 24.22
CA VAL A 63 21.23 24.05 22.79
C VAL A 63 20.11 25.07 22.55
N SER A 64 19.78 25.36 21.28
CA SER A 64 18.62 26.18 20.94
C SER A 64 17.30 25.48 21.26
N THR A 65 16.22 26.26 21.41
CA THR A 65 14.85 25.76 21.62
C THR A 65 14.43 24.81 20.51
N GLU A 66 14.77 25.15 19.26
CA GLU A 66 14.52 24.34 18.06
C GLU A 66 15.33 23.04 18.07
N ASP A 67 16.60 23.07 18.48
CA ASP A 67 17.41 21.85 18.55
C ASP A 67 16.94 20.92 19.67
N ALA A 68 16.50 21.45 20.81
CA ALA A 68 15.88 20.65 21.86
C ALA A 68 14.59 19.99 21.36
N ALA A 69 13.72 20.73 20.67
CA ALA A 69 12.51 20.18 20.05
C ALA A 69 12.84 19.12 18.99
N ARG A 70 13.86 19.36 18.15
CA ARG A 70 14.32 18.42 17.14
C ARG A 70 14.81 17.12 17.76
N LYS A 71 15.65 17.18 18.80
CA LYS A 71 16.12 15.99 19.53
C LYS A 71 14.96 15.17 20.11
N VAL A 72 13.94 15.81 20.67
CA VAL A 72 12.73 15.12 21.18
C VAL A 72 12.02 14.37 20.04
N LEU A 73 11.85 15.00 18.87
CA LEU A 73 11.25 14.33 17.72
C LEU A 73 12.13 13.23 17.14
N GLU A 74 13.44 13.43 17.03
CA GLU A 74 14.38 12.40 16.56
C GLU A 74 14.31 11.14 17.43
N ILE A 75 14.33 11.30 18.76
CA ILE A 75 14.21 10.18 19.70
C ILE A 75 12.83 9.50 19.60
N SER A 76 11.77 10.29 19.42
CA SER A 76 10.41 9.75 19.34
C SER A 76 10.17 9.02 18.01
N CYS A 77 10.65 9.61 16.92
CA CYS A 77 10.45 9.11 15.56
C CYS A 77 11.41 7.98 15.20
N SER A 78 12.59 7.87 15.84
CA SER A 78 13.50 6.73 15.64
C SER A 78 12.90 5.41 16.12
N LYS A 79 12.04 5.44 17.15
CA LYS A 79 11.25 4.28 17.55
C LYS A 79 10.36 3.85 16.39
N VAL A 80 9.53 4.77 15.88
CA VAL A 80 8.63 4.52 14.75
C VAL A 80 9.39 4.06 13.50
N GLN A 81 10.54 4.68 13.20
CA GLN A 81 11.41 4.28 12.10
C GLN A 81 11.80 2.81 12.21
N LYS A 82 12.23 2.36 13.39
CA LYS A 82 12.61 0.96 13.61
C LYS A 82 11.47 0.00 13.23
N GLN A 83 10.24 0.27 13.67
CA GLN A 83 9.08 -0.56 13.30
C GLN A 83 8.79 -0.52 11.80
N ILE A 84 8.93 0.65 11.16
CA ILE A 84 8.71 0.75 9.71
C ILE A 84 9.77 -0.06 8.94
N GLU A 85 11.05 0.01 9.33
CA GLU A 85 12.11 -0.79 8.70
C GLU A 85 11.87 -2.30 8.89
N GLU A 86 11.44 -2.73 10.08
CA GLU A 86 11.05 -4.12 10.35
C GLU A 86 9.93 -4.58 9.39
N LEU A 87 8.88 -3.77 9.21
CA LEU A 87 7.80 -4.09 8.27
C LEU A 87 8.25 -4.09 6.81
N ILE A 88 9.12 -3.15 6.40
CA ILE A 88 9.66 -3.13 5.02
C ILE A 88 10.43 -4.43 4.74
N THR A 89 11.25 -4.89 5.70
CA THR A 89 11.99 -6.14 5.58
C THR A 89 11.08 -7.37 5.64
N GLU A 90 10.18 -7.44 6.63
CA GLU A 90 9.29 -8.59 6.85
C GLU A 90 8.41 -8.88 5.64
N TYR A 91 7.85 -7.84 5.02
CA TYR A 91 6.98 -7.95 3.86
C TYR A 91 7.70 -7.81 2.51
N ASN A 92 9.05 -7.77 2.52
CA ASN A 92 9.89 -7.58 1.33
C ASN A 92 9.40 -6.43 0.42
N LEU A 93 9.07 -5.29 1.03
CA LEU A 93 8.51 -4.15 0.30
C LEU A 93 9.60 -3.42 -0.47
N ASP A 94 9.36 -3.14 -1.76
CA ASP A 94 10.19 -2.18 -2.49
C ASP A 94 10.07 -0.80 -1.82
N ARG A 95 11.15 -0.37 -1.15
CA ARG A 95 11.23 0.92 -0.47
C ARG A 95 10.90 2.10 -1.40
N GLY A 96 11.20 1.96 -2.70
CA GLY A 96 10.84 2.90 -3.74
C GLY A 96 9.33 3.10 -3.89
N LEU A 97 8.50 2.15 -3.46
CA LEU A 97 7.04 2.19 -3.50
C LEU A 97 6.39 2.58 -2.16
N VAL A 98 7.18 2.66 -1.08
CA VAL A 98 6.65 2.97 0.26
C VAL A 98 6.31 4.47 0.38
N GLU A 99 5.11 4.74 0.92
CA GLU A 99 4.63 6.04 1.39
C GLU A 99 4.08 5.88 2.82
N LEU A 100 4.41 6.82 3.71
CA LEU A 100 3.86 6.86 5.07
C LEU A 100 2.55 7.64 5.09
N VAL A 101 1.46 6.98 5.49
CA VAL A 101 0.14 7.61 5.61
C VAL A 101 -0.26 7.69 7.08
N GLY A 102 -0.29 8.91 7.62
CA GLY A 102 -0.56 9.15 9.03
C GLY A 102 -2.04 9.17 9.37
N GLY A 103 -2.42 8.34 10.33
CA GLY A 103 -3.76 8.25 10.91
C GLY A 103 -3.76 8.47 12.43
N GLY A 104 -4.87 8.96 12.97
CA GLY A 104 -5.04 9.30 14.39
C GLY A 104 -4.60 10.72 14.75
N GLY A 105 -4.98 11.19 15.94
CA GLY A 105 -4.74 12.57 16.38
C GLY A 105 -3.26 12.95 16.51
N GLY A 106 -2.39 12.00 16.82
CA GLY A 106 -0.93 12.23 16.95
C GLY A 106 -0.15 12.17 15.64
N ALA A 107 -0.77 11.74 14.53
CA ALA A 107 -0.06 11.52 13.27
C ALA A 107 0.59 12.79 12.72
N ALA A 108 -0.10 13.93 12.84
CA ALA A 108 0.41 15.22 12.37
C ALA A 108 1.72 15.65 13.06
N SER A 109 1.98 15.16 14.27
CA SER A 109 3.19 15.47 15.03
C SER A 109 4.39 14.60 14.61
N LEU A 110 4.16 13.33 14.28
CA LEU A 110 5.23 12.35 14.07
C LEU A 110 5.46 12.01 12.60
N VAL A 111 4.40 11.72 11.85
CA VAL A 111 4.51 11.12 10.51
C VAL A 111 5.25 12.01 9.51
N PRO A 112 4.99 13.34 9.42
CA PRO A 112 5.77 14.20 8.53
C PRO A 112 7.26 14.24 8.89
N PHE A 113 7.60 14.17 10.19
CA PHE A 113 8.98 14.17 10.64
C PHE A 113 9.65 12.82 10.38
N THR A 114 8.98 11.70 10.66
CA THR A 114 9.45 10.35 10.34
C THR A 114 9.70 10.19 8.84
N GLY A 115 8.80 10.69 7.99
CA GLY A 115 8.99 10.68 6.54
C GLY A 115 10.29 11.38 6.12
N LYS A 116 10.53 12.58 6.65
CA LYS A 116 11.80 13.31 6.42
C LYS A 116 13.01 12.52 6.92
N LEU A 117 12.94 11.97 8.14
CA LEU A 117 14.03 11.20 8.75
C LEU A 117 14.39 9.96 7.92
N MET A 118 13.39 9.29 7.34
CA MET A 118 13.57 8.07 6.55
C MET A 118 13.77 8.30 5.05
N ASN A 119 13.69 9.56 4.61
CA ASN A 119 13.59 9.95 3.20
C ASN A 119 12.46 9.21 2.46
N LEU A 120 11.29 9.13 3.11
CA LEU A 120 10.07 8.53 2.55
C LEU A 120 9.00 9.61 2.34
N PRO A 121 8.20 9.54 1.25
CA PRO A 121 7.01 10.37 1.12
C PRO A 121 6.10 10.15 2.33
N ALA A 122 5.53 11.23 2.85
CA ALA A 122 4.64 11.18 3.99
C ALA A 122 3.48 12.16 3.82
N ARG A 123 2.28 11.72 4.18
CA ARG A 123 1.07 12.55 4.19
C ARG A 123 0.14 12.14 5.31
N LEU A 124 -0.81 13.00 5.64
CA LEU A 124 -1.89 12.67 6.55
C LEU A 124 -3.07 12.09 5.78
N ALA A 125 -3.74 11.10 6.38
CA ALA A 125 -5.00 10.61 5.89
C ALA A 125 -6.06 11.72 5.94
N ARG A 126 -7.02 11.71 5.01
CA ARG A 126 -8.19 12.57 5.10
C ARG A 126 -9.01 12.13 6.31
N LYS A 127 -9.41 13.08 7.17
CA LYS A 127 -10.08 12.80 8.46
C LYS A 127 -9.23 11.88 9.36
N ALA A 128 -7.92 12.13 9.42
CA ALA A 128 -6.96 11.29 10.16
C ALA A 128 -7.41 11.01 11.60
N GLU A 129 -8.01 12.00 12.27
CA GLU A 129 -8.49 11.92 13.65
C GLU A 129 -9.56 10.84 13.90
N VAL A 130 -10.35 10.48 12.88
CA VAL A 130 -11.43 9.47 12.98
C VAL A 130 -11.18 8.27 12.06
N ILE A 131 -9.95 8.11 11.56
CA ILE A 131 -9.63 7.06 10.57
C ILE A 131 -9.92 5.66 11.08
N SER A 132 -9.75 5.41 12.38
CA SER A 132 -10.02 4.10 12.99
C SER A 132 -11.51 3.75 12.90
N THR A 133 -12.40 4.71 13.15
CA THR A 133 -13.86 4.51 13.02
C THR A 133 -14.26 4.31 11.57
N ILE A 134 -13.65 5.05 10.65
CA ILE A 134 -13.83 4.84 9.21
C ILE A 134 -13.38 3.42 8.81
N GLY A 135 -12.23 2.97 9.31
CA GLY A 135 -11.69 1.65 9.05
C GLY A 135 -12.65 0.53 9.48
N VAL A 136 -13.25 0.64 10.67
CA VAL A 136 -14.28 -0.31 11.14
C VAL A 136 -15.52 -0.27 10.24
N ALA A 137 -16.00 0.92 9.88
CA ALA A 137 -17.17 1.07 9.00
C ALA A 137 -16.92 0.53 7.58
N LEU A 138 -15.68 0.55 7.10
CA LEU A 138 -15.28 0.07 5.77
C LEU A 138 -14.70 -1.36 5.78
N ALA A 139 -14.66 -2.02 6.93
CA ALA A 139 -14.05 -3.32 7.07
C ALA A 139 -14.68 -4.33 6.11
N MET A 140 -13.82 -5.03 5.38
CA MET A 140 -14.21 -6.12 4.49
C MET A 140 -14.22 -7.41 5.29
N VAL A 141 -15.16 -8.30 4.98
CA VAL A 141 -15.08 -9.66 5.47
C VAL A 141 -13.96 -10.36 4.71
N ARG A 142 -13.18 -11.17 5.42
CA ARG A 142 -12.06 -11.92 4.86
C ARG A 142 -12.05 -13.31 5.48
N ASP A 143 -11.83 -14.30 4.65
CA ASP A 143 -11.60 -15.67 5.10
C ASP A 143 -10.48 -16.33 4.28
N VAL A 144 -9.82 -17.33 4.87
CA VAL A 144 -8.70 -18.05 4.26
C VAL A 144 -9.00 -19.54 4.32
N ILE A 145 -9.11 -20.17 3.16
CA ILE A 145 -9.27 -21.62 3.02
C ILE A 145 -7.95 -22.21 2.57
N GLU A 146 -7.49 -23.22 3.30
CA GLU A 146 -6.28 -23.98 2.98
C GLU A 146 -6.64 -25.46 2.76
N ARG A 147 -6.03 -26.06 1.73
CA ARG A 147 -6.13 -27.49 1.43
C ARG A 147 -4.75 -28.05 1.12
N ASN A 148 -4.44 -29.19 1.73
CA ASN A 148 -3.23 -29.94 1.40
C ASN A 148 -3.50 -30.81 0.18
N ILE A 149 -2.91 -30.46 -0.97
CA ILE A 149 -3.11 -31.12 -2.25
C ILE A 149 -1.73 -31.24 -2.92
N VAL A 150 -1.33 -32.47 -3.21
CA VAL A 150 -0.11 -32.76 -3.98
C VAL A 150 -0.44 -32.55 -5.46
N ASP A 151 0.41 -31.80 -6.17
CA ASP A 151 0.28 -31.49 -7.61
C ASP A 151 -1.16 -31.12 -8.02
N PRO A 152 -1.69 -29.99 -7.52
CA PRO A 152 -3.12 -29.66 -7.65
C PRO A 152 -3.55 -29.43 -9.10
N SER A 153 -4.63 -30.11 -9.51
CA SER A 153 -5.26 -29.91 -10.81
C SER A 153 -5.97 -28.54 -10.88
N PRO A 154 -6.19 -28.00 -12.09
CA PRO A 154 -6.99 -26.78 -12.25
C PRO A 154 -8.37 -26.86 -11.60
N GLU A 155 -9.06 -28.00 -11.69
CA GLU A 155 -10.38 -28.21 -11.09
C GLU A 155 -10.34 -28.15 -9.58
N GLN A 156 -9.29 -28.72 -8.96
CA GLN A 156 -9.08 -28.67 -7.52
C GLN A 156 -8.82 -27.23 -7.06
N ILE A 157 -8.00 -26.46 -7.79
CA ILE A 157 -7.77 -25.04 -7.51
C ILE A 157 -9.06 -24.24 -7.58
N LEU A 158 -9.87 -24.45 -8.61
CA LEU A 158 -11.17 -23.82 -8.77
C LEU A 158 -12.16 -24.22 -7.67
N GLN A 159 -12.07 -25.44 -7.16
CA GLN A 159 -12.86 -25.87 -6.01
C GLN A 159 -12.46 -25.08 -4.74
N VAL A 160 -11.17 -25.00 -4.41
CA VAL A 160 -10.70 -24.24 -3.23
C VAL A 160 -11.09 -22.76 -3.34
N ARG A 161 -11.03 -22.19 -4.56
CA ARG A 161 -11.51 -20.83 -4.84
C ARG A 161 -13.00 -20.66 -4.53
N ARG A 162 -13.84 -21.61 -4.97
CA ARG A 162 -15.29 -21.58 -4.72
C ARG A 162 -15.59 -21.68 -3.23
N GLU A 163 -14.93 -22.59 -2.51
CA GLU A 163 -15.07 -22.74 -1.06
C GLU A 163 -14.74 -21.42 -0.32
N ALA A 164 -13.65 -20.75 -0.70
CA ALA A 164 -13.29 -19.46 -0.10
C ALA A 164 -14.32 -18.35 -0.42
N SER A 165 -14.82 -18.33 -1.66
CA SER A 165 -15.86 -17.38 -2.09
C SER A 165 -17.15 -17.57 -1.29
N GLU A 166 -17.62 -18.81 -1.17
CA GLU A 166 -18.82 -19.17 -0.41
C GLU A 166 -18.67 -18.83 1.08
N SER A 167 -17.48 -19.02 1.65
CA SER A 167 -17.23 -18.72 3.05
C SER A 167 -17.39 -17.23 3.36
N VAL A 168 -16.83 -16.34 2.52
CA VAL A 168 -17.00 -14.88 2.73
C VAL A 168 -18.43 -14.41 2.47
N ILE A 169 -19.14 -15.02 1.52
CA ILE A 169 -20.56 -14.74 1.27
C ILE A 169 -21.40 -15.12 2.50
N LYS A 170 -21.13 -16.28 3.11
CA LYS A 170 -21.83 -16.77 4.30
C LYS A 170 -21.70 -15.85 5.50
N ILE A 171 -20.59 -15.13 5.63
CA ILE A 171 -20.35 -14.15 6.71
C ILE A 171 -20.77 -12.72 6.32
N GLY A 172 -21.43 -12.54 5.17
CA GLY A 172 -22.10 -11.29 4.79
C GLY A 172 -21.45 -10.51 3.65
N ALA A 173 -20.51 -11.09 2.89
CA ALA A 173 -20.05 -10.47 1.65
C ALA A 173 -21.16 -10.47 0.59
N LEU A 174 -21.28 -9.34 -0.10
CA LEU A 174 -22.00 -9.24 -1.37
C LEU A 174 -21.25 -10.03 -2.45
N PRO A 175 -21.87 -11.03 -3.10
CA PRO A 175 -21.20 -11.91 -4.08
C PRO A 175 -20.44 -11.17 -5.19
N GLU A 176 -21.01 -10.07 -5.69
CA GLU A 176 -20.43 -9.25 -6.75
C GLU A 176 -19.17 -8.47 -6.33
N THR A 177 -18.89 -8.43 -5.02
CA THR A 177 -17.75 -7.73 -4.44
C THR A 177 -16.66 -8.68 -3.95
N VAL A 178 -16.88 -9.98 -4.10
CA VAL A 178 -15.92 -11.00 -3.67
C VAL A 178 -14.75 -11.06 -4.65
N GLU A 179 -13.55 -10.90 -4.10
CA GLU A 179 -12.29 -11.12 -4.79
C GLU A 179 -11.56 -12.27 -4.07
N VAL A 180 -10.92 -13.17 -4.83
CA VAL A 180 -10.18 -14.32 -4.29
C VAL A 180 -8.77 -14.33 -4.84
N ASN A 181 -7.79 -14.40 -3.95
CA ASN A 181 -6.39 -14.61 -4.29
C ASN A 181 -6.00 -16.06 -4.01
N ILE A 182 -5.42 -16.75 -4.99
CA ILE A 182 -4.96 -18.13 -4.86
C ILE A 182 -3.45 -18.18 -4.84
N GLU A 183 -2.91 -18.96 -3.91
CA GLU A 183 -1.49 -19.27 -3.77
C GLU A 183 -1.31 -20.80 -3.75
N VAL A 184 -0.39 -21.30 -4.56
CA VAL A 184 -0.03 -22.72 -4.64
C VAL A 184 1.43 -22.87 -4.21
N ASP A 185 1.65 -23.48 -3.05
CA ASP A 185 2.97 -23.85 -2.55
C ASP A 185 3.19 -25.34 -2.79
N THR A 186 3.87 -25.66 -3.90
CA THR A 186 4.19 -27.04 -4.29
C THR A 186 5.15 -27.71 -3.31
N ARG A 187 5.99 -26.96 -2.60
CA ARG A 187 6.93 -27.52 -1.62
C ARG A 187 6.21 -27.99 -0.35
N ARG A 188 5.15 -27.28 0.02
CA ARG A 188 4.30 -27.62 1.18
C ARG A 188 3.06 -28.43 0.79
N ASN A 189 2.86 -28.72 -0.49
CA ASN A 189 1.63 -29.32 -1.03
C ASN A 189 0.37 -28.56 -0.58
N LEU A 190 0.41 -27.23 -0.61
CA LEU A 190 -0.62 -26.36 -0.04
C LEU A 190 -1.25 -25.50 -1.13
N VAL A 191 -2.58 -25.54 -1.21
CA VAL A 191 -3.38 -24.56 -1.95
C VAL A 191 -4.08 -23.67 -0.94
N ARG A 192 -3.81 -22.36 -0.99
CA ARG A 192 -4.43 -21.34 -0.15
C ARG A 192 -5.28 -20.42 -1.01
N ALA A 193 -6.55 -20.28 -0.68
CA ALA A 193 -7.43 -19.26 -1.24
C ALA A 193 -7.78 -18.24 -0.15
N THR A 194 -7.37 -16.99 -0.34
CA THR A 194 -7.77 -15.86 0.50
C THR A 194 -8.88 -15.10 -0.21
N ALA A 195 -10.09 -15.14 0.34
CA ALA A 195 -11.22 -14.41 -0.18
C ALA A 195 -11.51 -13.17 0.67
N PHE A 196 -11.95 -12.10 0.03
CA PHE A 196 -12.42 -10.88 0.71
C PHE A 196 -13.60 -10.28 -0.03
N GLY A 197 -14.51 -9.67 0.71
CA GLY A 197 -15.73 -9.08 0.15
C GLY A 197 -16.30 -7.99 1.04
N THR A 198 -17.23 -7.22 0.47
CA THR A 198 -17.82 -6.06 1.15
C THR A 198 -19.25 -6.35 1.59
N THR A 199 -19.68 -5.74 2.69
CA THR A 199 -21.05 -5.89 3.21
C THR A 199 -21.97 -4.78 2.66
N GLU A 200 -23.29 -4.99 2.72
CA GLU A 200 -24.31 -4.01 2.23
C GLU A 200 -24.15 -2.60 2.83
N LEU A 201 -23.75 -2.50 4.09
CA LEU A 201 -23.48 -1.24 4.79
C LEU A 201 -22.46 -0.34 4.06
N LYS A 202 -21.60 -0.92 3.20
CA LYS A 202 -20.58 -0.20 2.43
C LYS A 202 -21.15 0.56 1.22
N GLN A 203 -22.29 0.17 0.64
CA GLN A 203 -22.75 0.76 -0.64
C GLN A 203 -23.05 2.27 -0.56
N GLY A 204 -23.32 2.82 0.64
CA GLY A 204 -23.62 4.24 0.84
C GLY A 204 -22.42 5.21 0.76
N ALA A 205 -21.19 4.71 0.79
CA ALA A 205 -19.96 5.53 0.81
C ALA A 205 -19.21 5.52 -0.53
N ARG A 206 -19.92 5.69 -1.65
CA ARG A 206 -19.28 5.75 -2.97
C ARG A 206 -18.49 7.05 -3.10
N ALA A 207 -17.16 6.95 -3.21
CA ALA A 207 -16.31 8.10 -3.48
C ALA A 207 -16.70 8.71 -4.84
N ALA A 208 -16.73 10.04 -4.92
CA ALA A 208 -17.01 10.71 -6.18
C ALA A 208 -15.91 10.38 -7.20
N ALA A 209 -16.32 10.11 -8.45
CA ALA A 209 -15.38 9.94 -9.54
C ALA A 209 -14.52 11.19 -9.70
N THR A 210 -13.24 11.00 -10.04
CA THR A 210 -12.36 12.08 -10.48
C THR A 210 -12.25 12.04 -12.00
N ASP A 211 -11.83 13.15 -12.57
CA ASP A 211 -11.48 13.21 -13.99
C ASP A 211 -10.18 12.43 -14.30
N LEU A 212 -9.94 12.19 -15.59
CA LEU A 212 -8.74 11.49 -16.07
C LEU A 212 -7.44 12.19 -15.61
N GLN A 213 -7.45 13.53 -15.51
CA GLN A 213 -6.31 14.30 -15.03
C GLN A 213 -6.01 13.99 -13.56
N GLY A 214 -7.01 13.96 -12.68
CA GLY A 214 -6.86 13.56 -11.29
C GLY A 214 -6.36 12.12 -11.13
N CYS A 215 -6.82 11.19 -11.98
CA CYS A 215 -6.28 9.83 -12.03
C CYS A 215 -4.80 9.81 -12.46
N ARG A 216 -4.42 10.58 -13.48
CA ARG A 216 -3.02 10.69 -13.94
C ARG A 216 -2.13 11.28 -12.85
N GLN A 217 -2.62 12.27 -12.13
CA GLN A 217 -1.95 12.85 -10.97
C GLN A 217 -1.71 11.85 -9.85
N ALA A 218 -2.70 11.00 -9.56
CA ALA A 218 -2.54 9.93 -8.59
C ALA A 218 -1.48 8.92 -9.03
N ALA A 219 -1.48 8.54 -10.31
CA ALA A 219 -0.46 7.66 -10.89
C ALA A 219 0.94 8.30 -10.82
N ALA A 220 1.10 9.56 -11.23
CA ALA A 220 2.37 10.30 -11.21
C ALA A 220 2.97 10.39 -9.80
N ARG A 221 2.15 10.75 -8.81
CA ARG A 221 2.57 10.74 -7.40
C ARG A 221 3.02 9.36 -6.94
N SER A 222 2.30 8.31 -7.31
CA SER A 222 2.65 6.92 -6.96
C SER A 222 3.89 6.40 -7.70
N MET A 223 4.16 6.90 -8.89
CA MET A 223 5.37 6.59 -9.67
C MET A 223 6.56 7.48 -9.28
N LYS A 224 6.35 8.53 -8.47
CA LYS A 224 7.36 9.53 -8.09
C LYS A 224 8.00 10.21 -9.30
N THR A 225 7.17 10.54 -10.29
CA THR A 225 7.57 11.22 -11.54
C THR A 225 6.62 12.36 -11.87
N ASP A 226 7.03 13.25 -12.76
CA ASP A 226 6.18 14.34 -13.25
C ASP A 226 5.02 13.80 -14.10
N GLU A 227 3.87 14.47 -14.03
CA GLU A 227 2.67 14.11 -14.79
C GLU A 227 2.91 14.02 -16.30
N SER A 228 3.85 14.81 -16.82
CA SER A 228 4.26 14.81 -18.24
C SER A 228 4.91 13.51 -18.68
N ASN A 229 5.50 12.75 -17.75
CA ASN A 229 6.18 11.49 -18.02
C ASN A 229 5.25 10.28 -17.86
N VAL A 230 4.00 10.52 -17.44
CA VAL A 230 3.00 9.48 -17.23
C VAL A 230 2.10 9.42 -18.45
N GLU A 231 1.98 8.25 -19.05
CA GLU A 231 1.13 7.99 -20.21
C GLU A 231 -0.03 7.07 -19.83
N LEU A 232 -1.21 7.32 -20.42
CA LEU A 232 -2.32 6.37 -20.34
C LEU A 232 -2.06 5.29 -21.40
N LYS A 233 -1.76 4.07 -20.96
CA LYS A 233 -1.40 2.95 -21.84
C LYS A 233 -2.62 2.15 -22.29
N SER A 234 -3.60 1.97 -21.40
CA SER A 234 -4.84 1.26 -21.68
C SER A 234 -5.92 1.59 -20.64
N GLU A 235 -7.15 1.16 -20.89
CA GLU A 235 -8.24 1.24 -19.93
C GLU A 235 -9.26 0.10 -20.09
N THR A 236 -10.00 -0.14 -19.01
CA THR A 236 -11.26 -0.90 -19.03
C THR A 236 -12.42 0.08 -18.79
N SER A 237 -13.65 -0.43 -18.72
CA SER A 237 -14.82 0.39 -18.37
C SER A 237 -14.72 1.08 -16.99
N ALA A 238 -13.90 0.58 -16.05
CA ALA A 238 -13.77 1.15 -14.71
C ALA A 238 -12.33 1.36 -14.20
N LEU A 239 -11.30 1.00 -14.97
CA LEU A 239 -9.89 1.14 -14.57
C LEU A 239 -9.08 1.85 -15.66
N TYR A 240 -8.11 2.65 -15.24
CA TYR A 240 -7.08 3.24 -16.09
C TYR A 240 -5.73 2.57 -15.81
N VAL A 241 -4.95 2.31 -16.85
CA VAL A 241 -3.58 1.80 -16.73
C VAL A 241 -2.62 2.86 -17.20
N PHE A 242 -1.89 3.45 -16.26
CA PHE A 242 -0.85 4.42 -16.52
C PHE A 242 0.51 3.76 -16.52
N THR A 243 1.41 4.22 -17.39
CA THR A 243 2.82 3.80 -17.43
C THR A 243 3.76 5.00 -17.41
N ALA A 244 4.95 4.80 -16.85
CA ALA A 244 6.06 5.74 -16.98
C ALA A 244 7.37 4.96 -17.09
N GLU A 245 8.28 5.48 -17.91
CA GLU A 245 9.63 4.94 -18.05
C GLU A 245 10.59 5.70 -17.12
N ILE A 246 11.33 4.97 -16.29
CA ILE A 246 12.34 5.54 -15.40
C ILE A 246 13.72 5.10 -15.88
N LEU A 247 14.51 6.07 -16.34
CA LEU A 247 15.91 5.88 -16.70
C LEU A 247 16.77 6.04 -15.45
N THR A 248 17.53 4.99 -15.13
CA THR A 248 18.43 4.95 -13.98
C THR A 248 19.84 4.71 -14.49
N LYS A 249 20.77 5.59 -14.13
CA LYS A 249 22.20 5.39 -14.43
C LYS A 249 22.80 4.45 -13.40
N THR A 250 23.28 3.30 -13.86
CA THR A 250 24.01 2.33 -13.05
C THR A 250 25.52 2.44 -13.30
N PHE A 251 26.32 2.04 -12.31
CA PHE A 251 27.79 1.95 -12.38
C PHE A 251 28.50 3.23 -12.88
N PHE A 252 28.54 4.28 -12.05
CA PHE A 252 29.22 5.55 -12.36
C PHE A 252 28.80 6.23 -13.68
N GLY A 253 27.60 5.91 -14.20
CA GLY A 253 27.07 6.48 -15.44
C GLY A 253 27.51 5.77 -16.73
N LEU A 254 28.06 4.55 -16.62
CA LEU A 254 28.49 3.75 -17.76
C LEU A 254 27.36 2.94 -18.40
N PHE A 255 26.29 2.66 -17.65
CA PHE A 255 25.14 1.90 -18.15
C PHE A 255 23.84 2.61 -17.81
N ASP A 256 22.96 2.69 -18.80
CA ASP A 256 21.58 3.14 -18.61
C ASP A 256 20.69 1.90 -18.41
N SER A 257 19.97 1.86 -17.30
CA SER A 257 18.94 0.87 -17.03
C SER A 257 17.58 1.55 -17.07
N SER A 258 16.71 1.10 -17.95
CA SER A 258 15.33 1.55 -18.02
C SER A 258 14.42 0.57 -17.29
N LYS A 259 13.46 1.10 -16.51
CA LYS A 259 12.35 0.32 -15.98
C LYS A 259 11.01 0.95 -16.29
N GLN A 260 10.09 0.12 -16.75
CA GLN A 260 8.70 0.53 -16.98
C GLN A 260 7.87 0.32 -15.71
N LEU A 261 7.32 1.41 -15.18
CA LEU A 261 6.37 1.38 -14.08
C LEU A 261 4.95 1.28 -14.64
N ALA A 262 4.10 0.48 -14.00
CA ALA A 262 2.66 0.45 -14.28
C ALA A 262 1.86 0.75 -13.01
N ARG A 263 0.80 1.56 -13.15
CA ARG A 263 -0.19 1.83 -12.11
C ARG A 263 -1.59 1.63 -12.66
N VAL A 264 -2.36 0.78 -11.99
CA VAL A 264 -3.80 0.66 -12.25
C VAL A 264 -4.54 1.56 -11.28
N VAL A 265 -5.35 2.46 -11.81
CA VAL A 265 -6.08 3.48 -11.04
C VAL A 265 -7.56 3.35 -11.34
N ASP A 266 -8.41 3.31 -10.32
CA ASP A 266 -9.86 3.33 -10.53
C ASP A 266 -10.35 4.74 -10.92
N LYS A 267 -11.61 4.85 -11.36
CA LYS A 267 -12.19 6.16 -11.74
C LYS A 267 -12.34 7.15 -10.57
N THR A 268 -11.97 6.78 -9.34
CA THR A 268 -11.94 7.68 -8.16
C THR A 268 -10.54 8.21 -7.84
N GLY A 269 -9.52 7.78 -8.60
CA GLY A 269 -8.14 8.20 -8.41
C GLY A 269 -7.37 7.35 -7.41
N VAL A 270 -7.90 6.19 -7.01
CA VAL A 270 -7.20 5.27 -6.11
C VAL A 270 -6.35 4.30 -6.91
N VAL A 271 -5.07 4.21 -6.57
CA VAL A 271 -4.13 3.24 -7.14
C VAL A 271 -4.44 1.85 -6.56
N ARG A 272 -4.91 0.95 -7.43
CA ARG A 272 -5.33 -0.43 -7.10
C ARG A 272 -4.23 -1.47 -7.31
N LEU A 273 -3.29 -1.21 -8.23
CA LEU A 273 -2.16 -2.09 -8.51
C LEU A 273 -0.91 -1.27 -8.81
N GLN A 274 0.23 -1.71 -8.28
CA GLN A 274 1.54 -1.13 -8.53
C GLN A 274 2.49 -2.23 -8.98
N ARG A 275 3.10 -2.06 -10.15
CA ARG A 275 4.14 -2.95 -10.63
C ARG A 275 5.32 -2.15 -11.17
N SER A 276 6.50 -2.65 -10.88
CA SER A 276 7.77 -2.26 -11.51
C SER A 276 8.09 -3.29 -12.58
N HIS A 277 8.82 -2.91 -13.62
CA HIS A 277 9.17 -3.79 -14.75
C HIS A 277 7.94 -4.43 -15.41
N ALA A 278 6.85 -3.66 -15.48
CA ALA A 278 5.59 -4.16 -15.98
C ALA A 278 5.42 -3.93 -17.47
N GLU A 279 4.95 -4.96 -18.16
CA GLU A 279 4.45 -4.88 -19.51
C GLU A 279 2.91 -4.91 -19.49
N VAL A 280 2.29 -4.05 -20.31
CA VAL A 280 0.84 -3.85 -20.36
C VAL A 280 0.32 -4.19 -21.75
N TYR A 281 -0.61 -5.15 -21.81
CA TYR A 281 -1.18 -5.68 -23.06
C TYR A 281 -2.70 -5.57 -23.08
N PRO A 282 -3.26 -4.64 -23.87
CA PRO A 282 -4.68 -4.64 -24.18
C PRO A 282 -5.06 -5.86 -25.04
N THR A 283 -6.16 -6.51 -24.72
CA THR A 283 -6.69 -7.67 -25.45
C THR A 283 -8.21 -7.76 -25.24
N THR A 284 -8.82 -8.88 -25.63
CA THR A 284 -10.23 -9.20 -25.38
C THR A 284 -10.36 -10.54 -24.69
N VAL A 285 -11.53 -10.81 -24.10
CA VAL A 285 -11.85 -12.11 -23.49
C VAL A 285 -11.60 -13.27 -24.45
N GLY A 286 -11.98 -13.14 -25.73
CA GLY A 286 -11.80 -14.19 -26.74
C GLY A 286 -10.33 -14.55 -27.04
N ASN A 287 -9.40 -13.61 -26.83
CA ASN A 287 -7.97 -13.80 -27.10
C ASN A 287 -7.13 -14.10 -25.84
N ILE A 288 -7.74 -14.07 -24.65
CA ILE A 288 -7.02 -14.08 -23.38
C ILE A 288 -6.09 -15.28 -23.21
N ALA A 289 -6.52 -16.49 -23.60
CA ALA A 289 -5.73 -17.70 -23.41
C ALA A 289 -4.43 -17.67 -24.22
N ARG A 290 -4.51 -17.22 -25.48
CA ARG A 290 -3.35 -17.10 -26.37
C ARG A 290 -2.38 -16.04 -25.87
N GLU A 291 -2.89 -14.88 -25.46
CA GLU A 291 -2.04 -13.80 -24.96
C GLU A 291 -1.37 -14.17 -23.63
N LEU A 292 -2.07 -14.87 -22.73
CA LEU A 292 -1.47 -15.40 -21.50
C LEU A 292 -0.36 -16.40 -21.77
N GLU A 293 -0.56 -17.35 -22.69
CA GLU A 293 0.47 -18.32 -23.07
C GLU A 293 1.72 -17.63 -23.63
N PHE A 294 1.53 -16.64 -24.52
CA PHE A 294 2.61 -15.82 -25.06
C PHE A 294 3.36 -15.06 -23.94
N MET A 295 2.62 -14.39 -23.06
CA MET A 295 3.18 -13.57 -21.99
C MET A 295 3.93 -14.38 -20.93
N ILE A 296 3.37 -15.51 -20.51
CA ILE A 296 4.02 -16.42 -19.57
C ILE A 296 5.30 -16.94 -20.21
N THR A 297 5.25 -17.43 -21.45
CA THR A 297 6.44 -17.94 -22.14
C THR A 297 7.53 -16.88 -22.31
N LYS A 298 7.13 -15.64 -22.62
CA LYS A 298 8.07 -14.52 -22.79
C LYS A 298 8.76 -14.10 -21.50
N LEU A 299 8.03 -14.09 -20.38
CA LEU A 299 8.49 -13.54 -19.10
C LEU A 299 8.88 -14.58 -18.05
N THR A 300 8.64 -15.87 -18.31
CA THR A 300 9.15 -16.96 -17.47
C THR A 300 10.66 -16.92 -17.49
N ASP A 301 11.25 -16.79 -16.30
CA ASP A 301 12.67 -17.03 -16.09
C ASP A 301 12.90 -18.51 -15.75
N PHE A 302 13.95 -19.08 -16.33
CA PHE A 302 14.34 -20.48 -16.10
C PHE A 302 15.54 -20.48 -15.15
N GLY A 303 15.24 -20.32 -13.85
CA GLY A 303 16.25 -20.32 -12.79
C GLY A 303 16.52 -21.70 -12.19
N ASP A 304 17.51 -21.77 -11.29
CA ASP A 304 17.94 -22.99 -10.59
C ASP A 304 16.86 -23.62 -9.66
N ALA A 305 15.80 -22.86 -9.32
CA ALA A 305 14.73 -23.30 -8.42
C ALA A 305 13.49 -23.88 -9.14
N GLY A 306 13.50 -23.93 -10.48
CA GLY A 306 12.38 -24.35 -11.32
C GLY A 306 11.76 -23.20 -12.12
N ARG A 307 10.59 -23.47 -12.70
CA ARG A 307 9.83 -22.50 -13.51
C ARG A 307 9.07 -21.55 -12.59
N ASP A 308 9.43 -20.28 -12.60
CA ASP A 308 8.66 -19.24 -11.90
C ASP A 308 7.77 -18.51 -12.90
N LEU A 309 6.45 -18.58 -12.69
CA LEU A 309 5.53 -17.77 -13.48
C LEU A 309 5.72 -16.28 -13.16
N PRO A 310 5.62 -15.41 -14.16
CA PRO A 310 5.60 -13.96 -13.93
C PRO A 310 4.37 -13.55 -13.11
N ASP A 311 4.47 -12.38 -12.47
CA ASP A 311 3.35 -11.73 -11.77
C ASP A 311 2.34 -11.21 -12.79
N ILE A 312 1.27 -11.97 -13.03
CA ILE A 312 0.23 -11.61 -14.00
C ILE A 312 -1.06 -11.18 -13.32
N HIS A 313 -1.61 -10.06 -13.79
CA HIS A 313 -2.91 -9.53 -13.38
C HIS A 313 -3.76 -9.29 -14.63
N ILE A 314 -5.03 -9.70 -14.58
CA ILE A 314 -6.01 -9.42 -15.63
C ILE A 314 -6.99 -8.37 -15.13
N LEU A 315 -7.12 -7.27 -15.86
CA LEU A 315 -8.05 -6.19 -15.59
C LEU A 315 -9.28 -6.34 -16.47
N VAL A 316 -10.47 -6.38 -15.85
CA VAL A 316 -11.74 -6.50 -16.56
C VAL A 316 -12.84 -5.77 -15.80
N GLY A 317 -13.53 -4.82 -16.45
CA GLY A 317 -14.43 -3.91 -15.75
C GLY A 317 -13.74 -3.21 -14.58
N ALA A 318 -14.26 -3.37 -13.36
CA ALA A 318 -13.65 -2.86 -12.12
C ALA A 318 -12.75 -3.88 -11.39
N ARG A 319 -12.65 -5.11 -11.90
CA ARG A 319 -11.98 -6.24 -11.22
C ARG A 319 -10.52 -6.36 -11.66
N ILE A 320 -9.70 -6.83 -10.72
CA ILE A 320 -8.29 -7.21 -10.95
C ILE A 320 -8.17 -8.68 -10.54
N VAL A 321 -8.06 -9.57 -11.52
CA VAL A 321 -7.83 -11.00 -11.28
C VAL A 321 -6.34 -11.21 -11.12
N ASN A 322 -5.91 -11.72 -9.97
CA ASN A 322 -4.50 -12.02 -9.71
C ASN A 322 -4.17 -13.47 -10.04
N LEU A 323 -3.14 -13.69 -10.86
CA LEU A 323 -2.63 -15.01 -11.25
C LEU A 323 -1.22 -15.30 -10.70
N SER A 324 -0.62 -14.37 -9.94
CA SER A 324 0.79 -14.44 -9.52
C SER A 324 1.13 -15.59 -8.55
N GLY A 325 0.14 -16.15 -7.87
CA GLY A 325 0.34 -17.23 -6.88
C GLY A 325 0.25 -18.64 -7.45
N LEU A 326 0.10 -18.80 -8.76
CA LEU A 326 -0.07 -20.11 -9.40
C LEU A 326 1.27 -20.73 -9.80
N ALA A 327 1.34 -22.06 -9.75
CA ALA A 327 2.58 -22.81 -10.00
C ALA A 327 2.77 -23.16 -11.48
N GLU A 328 1.68 -23.31 -12.24
CA GLU A 328 1.72 -23.77 -13.63
C GLU A 328 0.88 -22.90 -14.57
N MET A 329 1.28 -22.83 -15.84
CA MET A 329 0.59 -22.06 -16.88
C MET A 329 -0.85 -22.52 -17.08
N GLU A 330 -1.08 -23.83 -17.07
CA GLU A 330 -2.41 -24.40 -17.27
C GLU A 330 -3.40 -23.95 -16.18
N GLN A 331 -2.92 -23.86 -14.93
CA GLN A 331 -3.70 -23.36 -13.80
C GLN A 331 -4.08 -21.89 -14.02
N ALA A 332 -3.15 -21.06 -14.50
CA ALA A 332 -3.37 -19.64 -14.79
C ALA A 332 -4.40 -19.45 -15.91
N ILE A 333 -4.30 -20.22 -16.99
CA ILE A 333 -5.27 -20.17 -18.10
C ILE A 333 -6.65 -20.65 -17.65
N ALA A 334 -6.73 -21.72 -16.86
CA ALA A 334 -8.01 -22.24 -16.36
C ALA A 334 -8.71 -21.25 -15.43
N LEU A 335 -7.96 -20.62 -14.51
CA LEU A 335 -8.50 -19.58 -13.64
C LEU A 335 -8.97 -18.37 -14.44
N ALA A 336 -8.16 -17.88 -15.38
CA ALA A 336 -8.54 -16.76 -16.24
C ALA A 336 -9.82 -17.04 -17.04
N LYS A 337 -9.94 -18.24 -17.64
CA LYS A 337 -11.15 -18.64 -18.38
C LYS A 337 -12.37 -18.64 -17.49
N THR A 338 -12.27 -19.18 -16.28
CA THR A 338 -13.38 -19.25 -15.32
C THR A 338 -13.83 -17.85 -14.89
N GLU A 339 -12.90 -16.93 -14.65
CA GLU A 339 -13.23 -15.55 -14.23
C GLU A 339 -13.93 -14.72 -15.31
N LEU A 340 -13.75 -15.11 -16.57
CA LEU A 340 -14.24 -14.42 -17.76
C LEU A 340 -15.38 -15.16 -18.47
N GLU A 341 -15.80 -16.33 -17.97
CA GLU A 341 -16.72 -17.25 -18.68
C GLU A 341 -18.10 -16.62 -19.01
N ASN A 342 -18.54 -15.66 -18.20
CA ASN A 342 -19.84 -14.99 -18.33
C ASN A 342 -19.76 -13.65 -19.07
N LEU A 343 -18.59 -13.33 -19.66
CA LEU A 343 -18.37 -12.08 -20.39
C LEU A 343 -18.37 -12.33 -21.89
N SER A 344 -18.70 -11.28 -22.65
CA SER A 344 -18.66 -11.35 -24.10
C SER A 344 -17.22 -11.49 -24.61
N ALA A 345 -17.03 -12.22 -25.72
CA ALA A 345 -15.70 -12.47 -26.29
C ALA A 345 -14.97 -11.19 -26.76
N ASP A 346 -15.72 -10.12 -27.04
CA ASP A 346 -15.22 -8.80 -27.44
C ASP A 346 -15.01 -7.84 -26.26
N GLU A 347 -15.38 -8.22 -25.02
CA GLU A 347 -15.16 -7.40 -23.83
C GLU A 347 -13.66 -7.10 -23.69
N SER A 348 -13.35 -5.82 -23.48
CA SER A 348 -11.98 -5.32 -23.35
C SER A 348 -11.34 -5.80 -22.05
N VAL A 349 -10.13 -6.32 -22.17
CA VAL A 349 -9.33 -6.85 -21.07
C VAL A 349 -7.92 -6.28 -21.17
N VAL A 350 -7.27 -6.03 -20.03
CA VAL A 350 -5.87 -5.61 -20.01
C VAL A 350 -5.06 -6.58 -19.15
N ILE A 351 -3.97 -7.11 -19.70
CA ILE A 351 -2.99 -7.91 -18.95
C ILE A 351 -1.90 -6.97 -18.46
N VAL A 352 -1.60 -7.02 -17.17
CA VAL A 352 -0.41 -6.39 -16.56
C VAL A 352 0.48 -7.52 -16.05
N ALA A 353 1.65 -7.67 -16.65
CA ALA A 353 2.60 -8.73 -16.31
C ALA A 353 3.95 -8.14 -15.91
N ALA A 354 4.59 -8.70 -14.89
CA ALA A 354 5.96 -8.34 -14.52
C ALA A 354 6.78 -9.61 -14.20
N PRO A 355 8.09 -9.64 -14.46
CA PRO A 355 8.95 -10.73 -14.00
C PRO A 355 8.92 -10.83 -12.46
N LYS A 356 9.01 -12.05 -11.92
CA LYS A 356 8.88 -12.33 -10.47
C LYS A 356 10.08 -11.84 -9.64
N ASN A 357 11.27 -11.82 -10.25
CA ASN A 357 12.54 -11.48 -9.60
C ASN A 357 13.12 -10.20 -10.18
N VAL A 358 12.60 -9.03 -9.77
CA VAL A 358 13.28 -7.75 -10.04
C VAL A 358 13.33 -6.85 -8.82
#